data_AF-A0AAU3SQB7-F1
#
_entry.id   AF-A0AAU3SQB7-F1
#
_cell.length_a   1.000
_cell.length_b   1.000
_cell.length_c   1.000
_cell.angle_alpha   90.00
_cell.angle_beta   90.00
_cell.angle_gamma   90.00
#
_symmetry.space_group_name_H-M   'P 1'
#
loop_
_entity.id
_entity.type
_entity.pdbx_description
1 polymer ?
#
loop_
_entity_poly.entity_id
_entity_poly.type
_entity_poly.pdbx_seq_one_letter_code
_entity_poly.pdbx_strand_id
1 'polypeptide(L)'
;MTVTFPLTGELLALDLLNTLTAEGDLVADPAGLAAWLDAQAGRLTPVGSAGPAEVAAVRAVREAARPALAAVRRGERPPAGALAALNGALAAAPSHRVLAWTQEGGTTAPAHRPADPAPRLAAELAEAVADLLTDPRVGQVRACEAHDCVLLFLPAHPRRRWCVASVCGNRARVARYYARHKGD
;
A
#
# COMPACT_ATOMS: atom_id res chain seq x y z
N MET A 1 -15.68 9.61 13.11
CA MET A 1 -14.49 10.37 12.67
C MET A 1 -14.08 9.82 11.32
N THR A 2 -14.01 10.64 10.28
CA THR A 2 -13.61 10.18 8.94
C THR A 2 -12.11 9.89 8.95
N VAL A 3 -11.72 8.63 8.76
CA VAL A 3 -10.31 8.26 8.59
C VAL A 3 -9.84 8.86 7.28
N THR A 4 -8.81 9.71 7.34
CA THR A 4 -8.21 10.32 6.15
C THR A 4 -6.89 9.65 5.87
N PHE A 5 -6.73 9.11 4.67
CA PHE A 5 -5.48 8.49 4.23
C PHE A 5 -4.55 9.55 3.65
N PRO A 6 -3.32 9.69 4.17
CA PRO A 6 -2.45 10.81 3.83
C PRO A 6 -1.87 10.73 2.42
N LEU A 7 -1.89 9.54 1.79
CA LEU A 7 -1.47 9.32 0.42
C LEU A 7 -2.24 8.13 -0.15
N THR A 8 -2.95 8.37 -1.25
CA THR A 8 -3.61 7.33 -2.07
C THR A 8 -3.35 7.60 -3.54
N GLY A 9 -3.56 6.59 -4.38
CA GLY A 9 -3.34 6.68 -5.83
C GLY A 9 -1.89 6.37 -6.26
N GLU A 10 -1.03 5.95 -5.33
CA GLU A 10 0.24 5.32 -5.68
C GLU A 10 0.00 3.86 -6.12
N LEU A 11 1.07 3.11 -6.39
CA LEU A 11 0.97 1.65 -6.53
C LEU A 11 0.29 1.05 -5.29
N LEU A 12 -0.59 0.06 -5.47
CA LEU A 12 -1.47 -0.43 -4.40
C LEU A 12 -0.67 -0.94 -3.18
N ALA A 13 0.50 -1.53 -3.42
CA ALA A 13 1.42 -1.91 -2.35
C ALA A 13 1.97 -0.72 -1.55
N LEU A 14 2.23 0.43 -2.17
CA LEU A 14 2.64 1.64 -1.46
C LEU A 14 1.49 2.22 -0.66
N ASP A 15 0.29 2.28 -1.24
CA ASP A 15 -0.92 2.70 -0.51
C ASP A 15 -1.18 1.80 0.71
N LEU A 16 -0.97 0.48 0.59
CA LEU A 16 -1.02 -0.47 1.71
C LEU A 16 0.04 -0.15 2.77
N LEU A 17 1.30 0.01 2.38
CA LEU A 17 2.40 0.30 3.31
C LEU A 17 2.20 1.62 4.07
N ASN A 18 1.59 2.60 3.41
CA ASN A 18 1.27 3.93 3.92
C ASN A 18 0.04 3.98 4.83
N THR A 19 -0.64 2.85 5.06
CA THR A 19 -1.67 2.75 6.11
C THR A 19 -1.07 2.81 7.52
N LEU A 20 0.22 2.51 7.69
CA LEU A 20 0.91 2.67 8.97
C LEU A 20 1.80 3.91 8.91
N THR A 21 1.33 4.98 9.56
CA THR A 21 1.91 6.32 9.58
C THR A 21 2.77 6.52 10.84
N ALA A 22 3.28 7.74 11.04
CA ALA A 22 4.01 8.08 12.27
C ALA A 22 3.05 8.18 13.49
N GLU A 23 1.79 8.49 13.22
CA GLU A 23 0.73 8.66 14.21
C GLU A 23 0.02 7.35 14.58
N GLY A 24 0.16 6.30 13.75
CA GLY A 24 -0.38 4.97 14.05
C GLY A 24 -0.79 4.16 12.83
N ASP A 25 -1.48 3.05 13.10
CA ASP A 25 -2.00 2.13 12.09
C ASP A 25 -3.45 2.51 11.74
N LEU A 26 -3.66 3.06 10.53
CA LEU A 26 -4.96 3.51 10.04
C LEU A 26 -5.92 2.36 9.69
N VAL A 27 -5.43 1.12 9.67
CA VAL A 27 -6.24 -0.10 9.44
C VAL A 27 -6.10 -1.07 10.62
N ALA A 28 -5.89 -0.54 11.83
CA ALA A 28 -5.80 -1.32 13.07
C ALA A 28 -7.11 -2.02 13.46
N ASP A 29 -8.24 -1.50 13.00
CA ASP A 29 -9.58 -1.97 13.32
C ASP A 29 -10.47 -2.06 12.07
N PRO A 30 -11.63 -2.73 12.18
CA PRO A 30 -12.55 -2.89 11.04
C PRO A 30 -13.04 -1.59 10.41
N ALA A 31 -13.21 -0.51 11.19
CA ALA A 31 -13.69 0.76 10.67
C ALA A 31 -12.60 1.47 9.84
N GLY A 32 -11.36 1.45 10.31
CA GLY A 32 -10.20 1.93 9.57
C GLY A 32 -9.98 1.15 8.28
N LEU A 33 -10.09 -0.19 8.34
CA LEU A 33 -9.99 -1.02 7.15
C LEU A 33 -11.11 -0.74 6.15
N ALA A 34 -12.37 -0.63 6.59
CA ALA A 34 -13.49 -0.32 5.71
C ALA A 34 -13.26 1.00 4.96
N ALA A 35 -12.85 2.06 5.67
CA ALA A 35 -12.54 3.35 5.06
C ALA A 35 -11.38 3.25 4.05
N TRP A 36 -10.38 2.41 4.32
CA TRP A 36 -9.26 2.20 3.39
C TRP A 36 -9.71 1.47 2.13
N LEU A 37 -10.52 0.42 2.28
CA LEU A 37 -11.06 -0.33 1.13
C LEU A 37 -11.94 0.56 0.24
N ASP A 38 -12.73 1.46 0.83
CA ASP A 38 -13.49 2.46 0.09
C ASP A 38 -12.56 3.42 -0.68
N ALA A 39 -11.46 3.85 -0.06
CA ALA A 39 -10.45 4.68 -0.72
C ALA A 39 -9.69 3.94 -1.85
N GLN A 40 -9.74 2.61 -1.86
CA GLN A 40 -9.15 1.74 -2.90
C GLN A 40 -10.21 1.15 -3.85
N ALA A 41 -11.43 1.71 -3.88
CA ALA A 41 -12.52 1.22 -4.71
C ALA A 41 -12.10 1.07 -6.18
N GLY A 42 -12.49 -0.06 -6.78
CA GLY A 42 -12.14 -0.39 -8.17
C GLY A 42 -10.75 -1.03 -8.36
N ARG A 43 -9.92 -1.12 -7.31
CA ARG A 43 -8.59 -1.76 -7.37
C ARG A 43 -8.56 -3.15 -6.73
N LEU A 44 -9.53 -3.44 -5.88
CA LEU A 44 -9.67 -4.68 -5.12
C LEU A 44 -11.06 -5.24 -5.33
N THR A 45 -11.17 -6.56 -5.26
CA THR A 45 -12.48 -7.21 -5.31
C THR A 45 -13.24 -6.93 -4.00
N PRO A 46 -14.48 -6.42 -4.03
CA PRO A 46 -15.22 -6.06 -2.81
C PRO A 46 -15.33 -7.22 -1.81
N VAL A 47 -15.16 -6.92 -0.52
CA VAL A 47 -15.22 -7.92 0.57
C VAL A 47 -16.59 -7.97 1.27
N GLY A 48 -17.50 -7.06 0.95
CA GLY A 48 -18.82 -6.94 1.58
C GLY A 48 -18.74 -6.21 2.94
N SER A 49 -18.05 -6.80 3.92
CA SER A 49 -17.78 -6.17 5.22
C SER A 49 -16.34 -6.40 5.66
N ALA A 50 -15.75 -5.39 6.31
CA ALA A 50 -14.46 -5.54 6.97
C ALA A 50 -14.70 -6.09 8.39
N GLY A 51 -14.09 -7.24 8.70
CA GLY A 51 -14.10 -7.83 10.03
C GLY A 51 -12.68 -8.01 10.60
N PRO A 52 -12.56 -8.60 11.81
CA PRO A 52 -11.26 -8.86 12.42
C PRO A 52 -10.34 -9.76 11.58
N ALA A 53 -10.92 -10.67 10.79
CA ALA A 53 -10.17 -11.55 9.90
C ALA A 53 -9.53 -10.78 8.74
N GLU A 54 -10.27 -9.88 8.10
CA GLU A 54 -9.75 -9.03 7.02
C GLU A 54 -8.68 -8.06 7.55
N VAL A 55 -8.87 -7.50 8.75
CA VAL A 55 -7.87 -6.67 9.43
C VAL A 55 -6.58 -7.44 9.65
N ALA A 56 -6.66 -8.65 10.21
CA ALA A 56 -5.49 -9.50 10.43
C ALA A 56 -4.79 -9.85 9.12
N ALA A 57 -5.55 -10.18 8.08
CA ALA A 57 -5.04 -10.54 6.76
C ALA A 57 -4.27 -9.38 6.08
N VAL A 58 -4.86 -8.18 6.07
CA VAL A 58 -4.24 -6.96 5.49
C VAL A 58 -2.97 -6.59 6.25
N ARG A 59 -3.03 -6.61 7.59
CA ARG A 59 -1.87 -6.28 8.43
C ARG A 59 -0.75 -7.30 8.23
N ALA A 60 -1.05 -8.59 8.16
CA ALA A 60 -0.04 -9.63 7.94
C ALA A 60 0.74 -9.41 6.62
N VAL A 61 0.04 -9.08 5.53
CA VAL A 61 0.69 -8.76 4.24
C VAL A 61 1.55 -7.50 4.38
N ARG A 62 1.04 -6.45 5.02
CA ARG A 62 1.79 -5.20 5.20
C ARG A 62 3.05 -5.39 6.04
N GLU A 63 2.98 -6.13 7.14
CA GLU A 63 4.12 -6.39 8.01
C GLU A 63 5.18 -7.26 7.32
N ALA A 64 4.79 -8.18 6.42
CA ALA A 64 5.73 -8.90 5.58
C ALA A 64 6.34 -8.02 4.46
N ALA A 65 5.53 -7.15 3.85
CA ALA A 65 5.96 -6.28 2.77
C ALA A 65 7.00 -5.24 3.20
N ARG A 66 6.90 -4.71 4.43
CA ARG A 66 7.81 -3.69 4.98
C ARG A 66 9.29 -4.07 4.91
N PRO A 67 9.75 -5.15 5.58
CA PRO A 67 11.15 -5.55 5.53
C PRO A 67 11.56 -6.06 4.15
N ALA A 68 10.65 -6.66 3.37
CA ALA A 68 10.94 -7.09 2.00
C ALA A 68 11.26 -5.89 1.10
N LEU A 69 10.39 -4.87 1.08
CA LEU A 69 10.61 -3.66 0.29
C LEU A 69 11.86 -2.90 0.76
N ALA A 70 12.11 -2.84 2.07
CA ALA A 70 13.31 -2.20 2.59
C ALA A 70 14.60 -2.82 2.03
N ALA A 71 14.67 -4.16 1.95
CA ALA A 71 15.81 -4.88 1.39
C ALA A 71 15.90 -4.70 -0.14
N VAL A 72 14.81 -4.95 -0.88
CA VAL A 72 14.82 -4.87 -2.35
C VAL A 72 15.18 -3.47 -2.84
N ARG A 73 14.71 -2.42 -2.16
CA ARG A 73 15.07 -1.03 -2.50
C ARG A 73 16.57 -0.74 -2.43
N ARG A 74 17.33 -1.51 -1.64
CA ARG A 74 18.79 -1.41 -1.52
C ARG A 74 19.54 -2.43 -2.40
N GLY A 75 18.84 -3.22 -3.20
CA GLY A 75 19.42 -4.33 -3.96
C GLY A 75 19.84 -5.51 -3.07
N GLU A 76 19.26 -5.62 -1.87
CA GLU A 76 19.57 -6.67 -0.91
C GLU A 76 18.54 -7.81 -0.99
N ARG A 77 18.94 -8.99 -0.51
CA ARG A 77 18.04 -10.15 -0.38
C ARG A 77 16.97 -9.88 0.68
N PRO A 78 15.67 -10.01 0.37
CA PRO A 78 14.60 -9.91 1.37
C PRO A 78 14.70 -10.98 2.45
N PRO A 79 14.24 -10.70 3.68
CA PRO A 79 14.18 -11.72 4.73
C PRO A 79 13.33 -12.92 4.32
N ALA A 80 13.82 -14.12 4.56
CA ALA A 80 13.15 -15.36 4.16
C ALA A 80 11.73 -15.47 4.75
N GLY A 81 11.53 -15.06 5.99
CA GLY A 81 10.21 -15.06 6.64
C GLY A 81 9.22 -14.10 5.98
N ALA A 82 9.68 -12.94 5.50
CA ALA A 82 8.84 -12.00 4.76
C ALA A 82 8.40 -12.58 3.41
N LEU A 83 9.32 -13.21 2.67
CA LEU A 83 8.99 -13.90 1.42
C LEU A 83 8.05 -15.08 1.65
N ALA A 84 8.27 -15.87 2.70
CA ALA A 84 7.41 -16.99 3.05
C ALA A 84 5.98 -16.54 3.39
N ALA A 85 5.82 -15.44 4.14
CA ALA A 85 4.51 -14.88 4.45
C ALA A 85 3.77 -14.37 3.21
N LEU A 86 4.47 -13.63 2.32
CA LEU A 86 3.88 -13.15 1.06
C LEU A 86 3.51 -14.31 0.14
N ASN A 87 4.39 -15.30 -0.03
CA ASN A 87 4.11 -16.48 -0.84
C ASN A 87 2.97 -17.33 -0.24
N GLY A 88 2.87 -17.40 1.09
CA GLY A 88 1.75 -18.05 1.77
C GLY A 88 0.41 -17.36 1.48
N ALA A 89 0.38 -16.03 1.50
CA ALA A 89 -0.80 -15.26 1.14
C ALA A 89 -1.21 -15.47 -0.33
N LEU A 90 -0.23 -15.44 -1.26
CA LEU A 90 -0.44 -15.72 -2.67
C LEU A 90 -1.02 -17.13 -2.90
N ALA A 91 -0.48 -18.14 -2.21
CA ALA A 91 -0.91 -19.52 -2.33
C ALA A 91 -2.28 -19.80 -1.70
N ALA A 92 -2.72 -18.99 -0.73
CA ALA A 92 -3.97 -19.18 -0.03
C ALA A 92 -5.22 -18.87 -0.86
N ALA A 93 -5.11 -18.05 -1.90
CA ALA A 93 -6.21 -17.76 -2.82
C ALA A 93 -5.73 -17.59 -4.27
N PRO A 94 -5.38 -18.70 -4.96
CA PRO A 94 -4.97 -18.67 -6.35
C PRO A 94 -6.04 -18.06 -7.26
N SER A 95 -5.59 -17.35 -8.30
CA SER A 95 -6.48 -16.76 -9.29
C SER A 95 -6.49 -17.52 -10.61
N HIS A 96 -7.62 -17.45 -11.31
CA HIS A 96 -7.74 -17.84 -12.70
C HIS A 96 -8.56 -16.81 -13.47
N ARG A 97 -8.47 -16.83 -14.79
CA ARG A 97 -9.23 -15.92 -15.66
C ARG A 97 -10.61 -16.53 -15.91
N VAL A 98 -11.67 -15.75 -15.73
CA VAL A 98 -13.04 -16.16 -16.09
C VAL A 98 -13.44 -15.38 -17.32
N LEU A 99 -13.65 -16.07 -18.44
CA LEU A 99 -14.13 -15.45 -19.68
C LEU A 99 -15.60 -15.06 -19.50
N ALA A 100 -15.90 -13.79 -19.73
CA ALA A 100 -17.25 -13.25 -19.69
C ALA A 100 -17.49 -12.36 -20.91
N TRP A 101 -18.71 -12.36 -21.43
CA TRP A 101 -19.11 -11.45 -22.51
C TRP A 101 -20.21 -10.52 -22.00
N THR A 102 -20.07 -9.22 -22.24
CA THR A 102 -21.11 -8.22 -21.95
C THR A 102 -21.46 -7.45 -23.22
N GLN A 103 -22.71 -6.99 -23.33
CA GLN A 103 -23.15 -6.18 -24.47
C GLN A 103 -22.36 -4.85 -24.57
N GLU A 104 -22.03 -4.24 -23.43
CA GLU A 104 -21.35 -2.93 -23.38
C GLU A 104 -19.82 -3.04 -23.50
N GLY A 105 -19.23 -4.14 -23.02
CA GLY A 105 -17.78 -4.27 -22.85
C GLY A 105 -17.14 -5.37 -23.71
N GLY A 106 -17.94 -6.14 -24.46
CA GLY A 106 -17.45 -7.26 -25.24
C GLY A 106 -16.89 -8.39 -24.36
N THR A 107 -15.88 -9.10 -24.88
CA THR A 107 -15.24 -10.20 -24.16
C THR A 107 -14.24 -9.66 -23.14
N THR A 108 -14.46 -9.99 -21.87
CA THR A 108 -13.58 -9.68 -20.74
C THR A 108 -13.07 -10.97 -20.11
N ALA A 109 -12.01 -10.85 -19.32
CA ALA A 109 -11.44 -11.98 -18.60
C ALA A 109 -10.95 -11.53 -17.23
N PRO A 110 -11.78 -11.05 -16.30
CA PRO A 110 -11.31 -10.64 -14.98
C PRO A 110 -10.62 -11.80 -14.24
N ALA A 111 -9.68 -11.46 -13.35
CA ALA A 111 -9.15 -12.42 -12.40
C ALA A 111 -10.25 -12.80 -11.40
N HIS A 112 -10.42 -14.10 -11.18
CA HIS A 112 -11.35 -14.65 -10.20
C HIS A 112 -10.57 -15.49 -9.18
N ARG A 113 -10.85 -15.24 -7.90
CA ARG A 113 -10.29 -15.98 -6.75
C ARG A 113 -11.44 -16.58 -5.94
N PRO A 114 -11.74 -17.88 -6.08
CA PRO A 114 -12.79 -18.53 -5.31
C PRO A 114 -12.29 -18.81 -3.88
N ALA A 115 -12.26 -17.78 -3.04
CA ALA A 115 -11.83 -17.86 -1.65
C ALA A 115 -12.63 -16.89 -0.77
N ASP A 116 -12.63 -17.16 0.53
CA ASP A 116 -13.23 -16.28 1.53
C ASP A 116 -12.61 -14.86 1.47
N PRO A 117 -13.36 -13.82 1.89
CA PRO A 117 -12.91 -12.43 1.74
C PRO A 117 -11.52 -12.13 2.31
N ALA A 118 -11.20 -12.59 3.53
CA ALA A 118 -9.90 -12.36 4.15
C ALA A 118 -8.70 -12.96 3.37
N PRO A 119 -8.62 -14.28 3.07
CA PRO A 119 -7.50 -14.83 2.30
C PRO A 119 -7.45 -14.28 0.87
N ARG A 120 -8.59 -14.00 0.24
CA ARG A 120 -8.64 -13.35 -1.07
C ARG A 120 -8.04 -11.94 -1.04
N LEU A 121 -8.40 -11.13 -0.05
CA LEU A 121 -7.87 -9.78 0.13
C LEU A 121 -6.36 -9.82 0.41
N ALA A 122 -5.89 -10.76 1.23
CA ALA A 122 -4.45 -10.95 1.45
C ALA A 122 -3.71 -11.31 0.16
N ALA A 123 -4.26 -12.21 -0.66
CA ALA A 123 -3.64 -12.60 -1.93
C ALA A 123 -3.58 -11.43 -2.92
N GLU A 124 -4.67 -10.66 -3.10
CA GLU A 124 -4.68 -9.48 -3.98
C GLU A 124 -3.65 -8.43 -3.57
N LEU A 125 -3.49 -8.22 -2.25
CA LEU A 125 -2.48 -7.30 -1.73
C LEU A 125 -1.07 -7.86 -1.85
N ALA A 126 -0.88 -9.16 -1.64
CA ALA A 126 0.41 -9.82 -1.81
C ALA A 126 0.85 -9.81 -3.29
N GLU A 127 -0.08 -9.90 -4.24
CA GLU A 127 0.21 -9.71 -5.67
C GLU A 127 0.68 -8.29 -5.96
N ALA A 128 -0.02 -7.27 -5.46
CA ALA A 128 0.43 -5.89 -5.61
C ALA A 128 1.82 -5.65 -5.01
N VAL A 129 2.13 -6.31 -3.88
CA VAL A 129 3.47 -6.27 -3.28
C VAL A 129 4.48 -6.99 -4.17
N ALA A 130 4.17 -8.16 -4.71
CA ALA A 130 5.05 -8.87 -5.64
C ALA A 130 5.36 -8.03 -6.88
N ASP A 131 4.35 -7.36 -7.46
CA ASP A 131 4.51 -6.43 -8.58
C ASP A 131 5.47 -5.28 -8.21
N LEU A 132 5.31 -4.68 -7.02
CA LEU A 132 6.21 -3.62 -6.56
C LEU A 132 7.65 -4.13 -6.33
N LEU A 133 7.82 -5.31 -5.72
CA LEU A 133 9.14 -5.88 -5.43
C LEU A 133 9.89 -6.30 -6.69
N THR A 134 9.17 -6.56 -7.78
CA THR A 134 9.74 -6.96 -9.07
C THR A 134 9.77 -5.82 -10.10
N ASP A 135 9.17 -4.66 -9.80
CA ASP A 135 9.24 -3.47 -10.65
C ASP A 135 10.71 -3.01 -10.80
N PRO A 136 11.23 -2.80 -12.02
CA PRO A 136 12.60 -2.30 -12.24
C PRO A 136 12.91 -0.96 -11.54
N ARG A 137 11.88 -0.19 -11.19
CA ARG A 137 11.97 1.09 -10.50
C ARG A 137 11.88 0.96 -8.98
N VAL A 138 11.82 -0.26 -8.42
CA VAL A 138 11.71 -0.47 -6.97
C VAL A 138 12.80 0.27 -6.18
N GLY A 139 14.04 0.29 -6.68
CA GLY A 139 15.16 1.04 -6.08
C GLY A 139 14.96 2.56 -6.06
N GLN A 140 14.00 3.08 -6.83
CA GLN A 140 13.64 4.49 -6.88
C GLN A 140 12.54 4.87 -5.88
N VAL A 141 11.92 3.90 -5.18
CA VAL A 141 10.96 4.20 -4.11
C VAL A 141 11.65 5.01 -3.01
N ARG A 142 11.04 6.11 -2.60
CA ARG A 142 11.58 7.07 -1.63
C ARG A 142 10.73 7.13 -0.38
N ALA A 143 11.39 7.40 0.75
CA ALA A 143 10.73 7.90 1.95
C ALA A 143 10.53 9.42 1.82
N CYS A 144 9.45 9.93 2.40
CA CYS A 144 9.19 11.35 2.48
C CYS A 144 10.29 12.08 3.26
N GLU A 145 10.79 13.19 2.73
CA GLU A 145 11.85 13.99 3.37
C GLU A 145 11.31 15.03 4.37
N ALA A 146 10.02 15.02 4.69
CA ALA A 146 9.47 15.89 5.73
C ALA A 146 9.74 15.28 7.12
N HIS A 147 9.98 16.14 8.11
CA HIS A 147 10.11 15.73 9.50
C HIS A 147 8.87 14.93 9.93
N ASP A 148 9.13 13.86 10.68
CA ASP A 148 8.16 12.89 11.20
C ASP A 148 7.25 12.21 10.16
N CYS A 149 7.64 12.20 8.88
CA CYS A 149 6.91 11.47 7.86
C CYS A 149 7.59 10.14 7.53
N VAL A 150 6.85 9.04 7.65
CA VAL A 150 7.34 7.68 7.34
C VAL A 150 6.81 7.14 6.01
N LEU A 151 6.04 7.94 5.26
CA LEU A 151 5.37 7.48 4.05
C LEU A 151 6.36 7.25 2.90
N LEU A 152 6.04 6.25 2.09
CA LEU A 152 6.79 5.83 0.91
C LEU A 152 6.05 6.23 -0.36
N PHE A 153 6.78 6.57 -1.42
CA PHE A 153 6.21 6.88 -2.73
C PHE A 153 7.17 6.52 -3.86
N LEU A 154 6.63 6.28 -5.06
CA LEU A 154 7.45 6.20 -6.27
C LEU A 154 7.46 7.59 -6.93
N PRO A 155 8.61 8.24 -7.09
CA PRO A 155 8.66 9.59 -7.64
C PRO A 155 8.23 9.62 -9.12
N ALA A 156 7.20 10.39 -9.44
CA ALA A 156 6.80 10.66 -10.83
C ALA A 156 7.88 11.45 -11.62
N HIS A 157 8.75 12.15 -10.90
CA HIS A 157 9.92 12.84 -11.46
C HIS A 157 11.06 12.87 -10.43
N PRO A 158 12.34 12.90 -10.85
CA PRO A 158 13.50 12.74 -9.97
C PRO A 158 13.59 13.75 -8.80
N ARG A 159 12.93 14.90 -8.94
CA ARG A 159 12.91 15.99 -7.95
C ARG A 159 11.79 15.89 -6.91
N ARG A 160 10.90 14.87 -6.95
CA ARG A 160 9.85 14.71 -5.93
C ARG A 160 10.50 14.26 -4.61
N ARG A 161 10.44 15.13 -3.60
CA ARG A 161 11.04 14.93 -2.26
C ARG A 161 10.03 14.57 -1.18
N TRP A 162 8.75 14.82 -1.42
CA TRP A 162 7.68 14.66 -0.43
C TRP A 162 6.54 13.83 -1.00
N CYS A 163 5.89 13.04 -0.14
CA CYS A 163 4.71 12.26 -0.50
C CYS A 163 3.61 13.19 -1.05
N VAL A 164 3.24 14.24 -0.32
CA VAL A 164 2.27 15.24 -0.75
C VAL A 164 2.89 16.62 -0.61
N ALA A 165 3.07 17.33 -1.74
CA ALA A 165 3.74 18.62 -1.76
C ALA A 165 2.99 19.70 -0.96
N SER A 166 1.66 19.70 -1.00
CA SER A 166 0.80 20.64 -0.27
C SER A 166 0.74 20.38 1.24
N VAL A 167 1.12 19.19 1.71
CA VAL A 167 1.12 18.83 3.13
C VAL A 167 2.55 18.77 3.64
N CYS A 168 3.30 17.76 3.26
CA CYS A 168 4.66 17.53 3.74
C CYS A 168 5.66 18.57 3.19
N GLY A 169 5.51 18.99 1.92
CA GLY A 169 6.35 20.04 1.35
C GLY A 169 6.14 21.41 2.00
N ASN A 170 4.88 21.76 2.28
CA ASN A 170 4.55 22.97 3.03
C ASN A 170 5.08 22.92 4.47
N ARG A 171 4.85 21.82 5.19
CA ARG A 171 5.40 21.62 6.55
C ARG A 171 6.91 21.80 6.60
N ALA A 172 7.64 21.20 5.66
CA ALA A 172 9.10 21.32 5.59
C ALA A 172 9.56 22.77 5.29
N ARG A 173 8.86 23.50 4.42
CA ARG A 173 9.16 24.91 4.12
C ARG A 173 8.93 25.80 5.34
N VAL A 174 7.81 25.62 6.03
CA VAL A 174 7.46 26.38 7.24
C VAL A 174 8.49 26.13 8.35
N ALA A 175 8.85 24.87 8.60
CA ALA A 175 9.86 24.52 9.59
C ALA A 175 11.22 25.18 9.30
N ARG A 176 11.64 25.18 8.03
CA ARG A 176 12.87 25.86 7.58
C ARG A 176 12.81 27.39 7.74
N TYR A 177 11.66 28.01 7.52
CA TYR A 177 11.47 29.45 7.73
C TYR A 177 11.67 29.78 9.21
N TYR A 178 10.98 29.08 10.11
CA TYR A 178 11.12 29.30 11.56
C TYR A 178 12.54 29.05 12.06
N ALA A 179 13.21 27.98 11.61
CA ALA A 179 14.60 27.69 12.00
C ALA A 179 15.58 28.82 11.63
N ARG A 180 15.28 29.63 10.60
CA ARG A 180 16.10 30.77 10.17
C ARG A 180 15.79 32.07 10.92
N HIS A 181 14.58 32.20 11.48
CA HIS A 181 14.11 33.45 12.12
C HIS A 181 14.02 33.33 13.65
N LYS A 182 14.47 32.20 14.24
CA LYS A 182 14.52 31.98 15.69
C LYS A 182 15.91 32.29 16.30
N GLY A 183 16.80 32.87 15.49
CA GLY A 183 18.16 33.26 15.86
C GLY A 183 18.38 34.78 15.96
N ASP A 184 17.29 35.57 15.87
CA ASP A 184 17.21 36.99 16.24
C ASP A 184 16.35 37.11 17.51
#